data_AF-A0A960IYK7-F1
#
_entry.id   AF-A0A960IYK7-F1
#
_cell.length_a   1.000
_cell.length_b   1.000
_cell.length_c   1.000
_cell.angle_alpha   90.00
_cell.angle_beta   90.00
_cell.angle_gamma   90.00
#
_symmetry.space_group_name_H-M   'P 1'
#
loop_
_entity.id
_entity.type
_entity.pdbx_description
1 polymer ?
#
loop_
_entity_poly.entity_id
_entity_poly.type
_entity_poly.pdbx_seq_one_letter_code
_entity_poly.pdbx_strand_id
1 'polypeptide(L)'
;LVDAWIGLRLMRFTAMRTLSAVDGPGGEPGPEASINKLFWATWHRNLGELAMDVLGADATLATDGGDGAPYEDALTAFQRLFLFTRSDTIYAGSNQIQRNIIGERVLGLPPEPKV
;
A
#
# COMPACT_ATOMS: atom_id res chain seq x y z
N LEU A 1 11.36 11.28 -5.26
CA LEU A 1 12.10 10.93 -4.02
C LEU A 1 11.58 11.67 -2.77
N VAL A 2 11.49 13.00 -2.78
CA VAL A 2 10.99 13.77 -1.62
C VAL A 2 9.56 13.37 -1.22
N ASP A 3 8.65 13.22 -2.18
CA ASP A 3 7.26 12.81 -1.88
C ASP A 3 7.17 11.43 -1.24
N ALA A 4 7.98 10.47 -1.68
CA ALA A 4 8.05 9.15 -1.07
C ALA A 4 8.52 9.24 0.38
N TRP A 5 9.53 10.07 0.67
CA TRP A 5 10.02 10.30 2.02
C TRP A 5 8.97 10.98 2.92
N ILE A 6 8.30 12.02 2.42
CA ILE A 6 7.20 12.70 3.13
C ILE A 6 6.07 11.71 3.40
N GLY A 7 5.67 10.93 2.40
CA GLY A 7 4.61 9.93 2.53
C GLY A 7 4.94 8.87 3.59
N LEU A 8 6.18 8.38 3.64
CA LEU A 8 6.61 7.44 4.68
C LEU A 8 6.53 8.04 6.09
N ARG A 9 6.91 9.32 6.24
CA ARG A 9 6.80 10.04 7.52
C ARG A 9 5.34 10.19 7.95
N LEU A 10 4.46 10.58 7.02
CA LEU A 10 3.02 10.70 7.29
C LEU A 10 2.42 9.34 7.67
N MET A 11 2.79 8.27 6.97
CA MET A 11 2.35 6.91 7.28
C MET A 11 2.76 6.51 8.69
N ARG A 12 4.01 6.76 9.08
CA ARG A 12 4.50 6.50 10.45
C ARG A 12 3.66 7.24 11.49
N PHE A 13 3.42 8.54 11.31
CA PHE A 13 2.64 9.31 12.29
C PHE A 13 1.19 8.82 12.38
N THR A 14 0.59 8.47 11.24
CA THR A 14 -0.79 7.98 11.19
C THR A 14 -0.91 6.59 11.85
N ALA A 15 0.06 5.71 11.61
CA ALA A 15 0.15 4.41 12.26
C ALA A 15 0.32 4.53 13.78
N MET A 16 1.22 5.39 14.26
CA MET A 16 1.41 5.63 15.70
C MET A 16 0.12 6.15 16.34
N ARG A 17 -0.59 7.09 15.70
CA ARG A 17 -1.89 7.59 16.19
C ARG A 17 -2.93 6.47 16.33
N THR A 18 -2.99 5.56 15.36
CA THR A 18 -3.93 4.44 15.40
C THR A 18 -3.56 3.42 16.49
N LEU A 19 -2.27 3.11 16.65
CA LEU A 19 -1.82 2.22 17.73
C LEU A 19 -2.13 2.81 19.11
N SER A 20 -1.88 4.10 19.32
CA SER A 20 -2.21 4.77 20.60
C SER A 20 -3.70 4.75 20.93
N ALA A 21 -4.59 4.69 19.93
CA ALA A 21 -6.03 4.55 20.15
C ALA A 21 -6.43 3.10 20.52
N VAL A 22 -5.70 2.11 20.03
CA VAL A 22 -5.91 0.68 20.31
C VAL A 22 -5.36 0.29 21.69
N ASP A 23 -4.29 0.93 22.17
CA ASP A 23 -3.68 0.64 23.46
C ASP A 23 -4.51 1.12 24.68
N GLY A 24 -5.65 1.79 24.46
CA GLY A 24 -6.57 2.23 25.52
C GLY A 24 -7.51 1.13 26.05
N PRO A 25 -8.18 1.34 27.20
CA PRO A 25 -9.17 0.37 27.72
C PRO A 25 -10.31 0.15 26.72
N GLY A 26 -10.44 -1.08 26.21
CA GLY A 26 -11.43 -1.43 25.17
C GLY A 26 -11.03 -1.03 23.75
N GLY A 27 -9.75 -0.73 23.50
CA GLY A 27 -9.26 -0.31 22.20
C GLY A 27 -9.25 -1.44 21.17
N GLU A 28 -10.24 -1.44 20.29
CA GLU A 28 -10.19 -2.16 19.03
C GLU A 28 -9.92 -1.19 17.87
N PRO A 29 -9.28 -1.64 16.78
CA PRO A 29 -9.12 -0.81 15.59
C PRO A 29 -10.50 -0.43 15.01
N GLY A 30 -10.88 0.84 15.15
CA GLY A 30 -12.08 1.40 14.53
C GLY A 30 -11.98 1.51 13.00
N PRO A 31 -13.06 1.97 12.34
CA PRO A 31 -13.08 2.19 10.89
C PRO A 31 -11.99 3.15 10.38
N GLU A 32 -11.38 3.96 11.27
CA GLU A 32 -10.23 4.81 11.00
C GLU A 32 -8.98 4.02 10.58
N ALA A 33 -8.86 2.75 10.98
CA ALA A 33 -7.80 1.86 10.50
C ALA A 33 -7.82 1.71 8.97
N SER A 34 -8.99 1.90 8.33
CA SER A 34 -9.12 1.89 6.87
C SER A 34 -8.36 3.02 6.20
N ILE A 35 -8.15 4.14 6.89
CA ILE A 35 -7.34 5.27 6.40
C ILE A 35 -5.88 4.83 6.25
N ASN A 36 -5.34 4.14 7.25
CA ASN A 36 -3.96 3.62 7.19
C ASN A 36 -3.80 2.62 6.06
N LYS A 37 -4.73 1.65 5.93
CA LYS A 37 -4.64 0.65 4.87
C LYS A 37 -4.68 1.29 3.48
N LEU A 38 -5.60 2.22 3.26
CA LEU A 38 -5.73 2.93 1.98
C LEU A 38 -4.47 3.75 1.65
N PHE A 39 -3.93 4.46 2.65
CA PHE A 39 -2.72 5.25 2.51
C PHE A 39 -1.51 4.35 2.20
N TRP A 40 -1.31 3.30 3.01
CA TRP A 40 -0.21 2.34 2.85
C TRP A 40 -0.23 1.68 1.47
N ALA A 41 -1.37 1.12 1.05
CA ALA A 41 -1.49 0.45 -0.24
C ALA A 41 -1.18 1.40 -1.42
N THR A 42 -1.64 2.65 -1.33
CA THR A 42 -1.38 3.66 -2.37
C THR A 42 0.09 4.08 -2.37
N TRP A 43 0.66 4.36 -1.20
CA TRP A 43 2.06 4.78 -1.06
C TRP A 43 3.02 3.67 -1.50
N HIS A 44 2.76 2.41 -1.14
CA HIS A 44 3.61 1.28 -1.45
C HIS A 44 3.62 0.97 -2.95
N ARG A 45 2.45 1.04 -3.61
CA ARG A 45 2.35 0.99 -5.08
C ARG A 45 3.15 2.11 -5.75
N ASN A 46 3.01 3.34 -5.27
CA ASN A 46 3.74 4.48 -5.82
C ASN A 46 5.25 4.38 -5.56
N LEU A 47 5.67 3.77 -4.46
CA LEU A 47 7.09 3.46 -4.19
C LEU A 47 7.63 2.44 -5.20
N GLY A 48 6.85 1.40 -5.51
CA GLY A 48 7.17 0.44 -6.57
C GLY A 48 7.35 1.13 -7.92
N GLU A 49 6.41 2.01 -8.31
CA GLU A 49 6.50 2.81 -9.55
C GLU A 49 7.74 3.70 -9.57
N LEU A 50 7.99 4.43 -8.47
CA LEU A 50 9.19 5.27 -8.33
C LEU A 50 10.49 4.46 -8.44
N ALA A 51 10.52 3.23 -7.94
CA ALA A 51 11.70 2.38 -8.05
C ALA A 51 12.00 2.02 -9.52
N MET A 52 10.96 1.75 -10.32
CA MET A 52 11.11 1.52 -11.75
C MET A 52 11.56 2.79 -12.48
N ASP A 53 10.99 3.95 -12.13
CA ASP A 53 11.38 5.24 -12.72
C ASP A 53 12.86 5.57 -12.47
N VAL A 54 13.36 5.29 -11.26
CA VAL A 54 14.77 5.51 -10.89
C VAL A 54 15.72 4.56 -11.64
N LEU A 55 15.31 3.31 -11.83
CA LEU A 55 16.08 2.32 -12.59
C LEU A 55 16.06 2.57 -14.11
N GLY A 56 15.03 3.26 -14.61
CA GLY A 56 14.90 3.58 -16.03
C GLY A 56 14.75 2.33 -16.91
N ALA A 57 15.47 2.27 -18.02
CA ALA A 57 15.35 1.18 -18.99
C ALA A 57 15.71 -0.19 -18.38
N ASP A 58 16.70 -0.23 -17.48
CA ASP A 58 17.16 -1.45 -16.82
C ASP A 58 16.06 -2.10 -15.97
N ALA A 59 15.06 -1.33 -15.54
CA ALA A 59 13.91 -1.83 -14.81
C ALA A 59 13.10 -2.86 -15.62
N THR A 60 13.22 -2.88 -16.95
CA THR A 60 12.51 -3.81 -17.84
C THR A 60 13.29 -5.09 -18.13
N LEU A 61 14.54 -5.18 -17.67
CA LEU A 61 15.42 -6.31 -17.91
C LEU A 61 15.40 -7.25 -16.71
N ALA A 62 15.06 -8.52 -16.93
CA ALA A 62 15.35 -9.58 -15.98
C ALA A 62 16.77 -10.10 -16.24
N THR A 63 17.49 -10.49 -15.19
CA THR A 63 18.75 -11.22 -15.37
C THR A 63 18.44 -12.62 -15.90
N ASP A 64 19.41 -13.29 -16.52
CA ASP A 64 19.23 -14.69 -16.94
C ASP A 64 18.97 -15.64 -15.76
N GLY A 65 19.37 -15.26 -14.53
CA GLY A 65 19.18 -16.04 -13.30
C GLY A 65 19.97 -17.37 -13.30
N GLY A 66 20.55 -17.75 -14.45
CA GLY A 66 21.01 -19.09 -14.77
C GLY A 66 19.91 -19.96 -15.40
N ASP A 67 20.31 -20.91 -16.24
CA ASP A 67 19.39 -21.89 -16.83
C ASP A 67 18.57 -22.63 -15.75
N GLY A 68 17.25 -22.53 -15.84
CA GLY A 68 16.32 -23.19 -14.92
C GLY A 68 16.07 -22.47 -13.59
N ALA A 69 16.62 -21.26 -13.39
CA ALA A 69 16.33 -20.48 -12.18
C ALA A 69 14.87 -20.00 -12.13
N PRO A 70 14.25 -19.95 -10.93
CA PRO A 70 12.94 -19.34 -10.74
C PRO A 70 12.90 -17.90 -11.26
N TYR A 71 11.79 -17.52 -11.89
CA TYR A 71 11.59 -16.16 -12.41
C TYR A 71 11.84 -15.08 -11.35
N GLU A 72 11.52 -15.36 -10.09
CA GLU A 72 11.72 -14.40 -9.01
C GLU A 72 13.20 -14.10 -8.71
N ASP A 73 14.09 -15.05 -8.99
CA ASP A 73 15.54 -14.91 -8.78
C ASP A 73 16.20 -14.13 -9.93
N ALA A 74 15.50 -14.03 -11.06
CA ALA A 74 15.86 -13.20 -12.21
C ALA A 74 15.49 -11.71 -12.03
N LEU A 75 14.79 -11.36 -10.95
CA LEU A 75 14.32 -10.01 -10.68
C LEU A 75 15.09 -9.35 -9.53
N THR A 76 15.42 -8.08 -9.71
CA THR A 76 15.92 -7.24 -8.62
C THR A 76 14.85 -7.04 -7.54
N ALA A 77 15.29 -6.68 -6.33
CA ALA A 77 14.37 -6.38 -5.22
C ALA A 77 13.34 -5.29 -5.57
N PHE A 78 13.72 -4.29 -6.38
CA PHE A 78 12.83 -3.22 -6.81
C PHE A 78 11.80 -3.66 -7.86
N GLN A 79 12.18 -4.55 -8.78
CA GLN A 79 11.22 -5.15 -9.72
C GLN A 79 10.22 -6.05 -8.97
N ARG A 80 10.69 -6.86 -8.01
CA ARG A 80 9.81 -7.67 -7.15
C ARG A 80 8.86 -6.80 -6.34
N LEU A 81 9.35 -5.71 -5.76
CA LEU A 81 8.54 -4.71 -5.06
C LEU A 81 7.44 -4.14 -5.98
N PHE A 82 7.80 -3.67 -7.18
CA PHE A 82 6.85 -3.13 -8.15
C PHE A 82 5.73 -4.12 -8.49
N LEU A 83 6.07 -5.39 -8.73
CA LEU A 83 5.09 -6.41 -9.08
C LEU A 83 4.20 -6.75 -7.88
N PHE A 84 4.78 -6.94 -6.70
CA PHE A 84 4.05 -7.31 -5.49
C PHE A 84 3.03 -6.24 -5.07
N THR A 85 3.46 -4.98 -5.09
CA THR A 85 2.66 -3.84 -4.58
C THR A 85 1.36 -3.58 -5.36
N ARG A 86 1.19 -4.19 -6.54
CA ARG A 86 -0.10 -4.16 -7.27
C ARG A 86 -1.21 -4.83 -6.46
N SER A 87 -0.87 -5.90 -5.77
CA SER A 87 -1.82 -6.67 -4.97
C SER A 87 -2.32 -5.89 -3.74
N ASP A 88 -1.51 -4.99 -3.17
CA ASP A 88 -1.85 -4.21 -1.96
C ASP A 88 -3.15 -3.41 -2.10
N THR A 89 -3.45 -2.95 -3.32
CA THR A 89 -4.65 -2.17 -3.61
C THR A 89 -5.93 -3.02 -3.74
N ILE A 90 -5.79 -4.34 -3.69
CA ILE A 90 -6.86 -5.31 -3.96
C ILE A 90 -7.15 -6.18 -2.74
N TYR A 91 -6.13 -6.84 -2.17
CA TYR A 91 -6.36 -7.80 -1.08
C TYR A 91 -6.72 -7.10 0.24
N ALA A 92 -7.34 -7.87 1.14
CA ALA A 92 -7.80 -7.41 2.46
C ALA A 92 -8.68 -6.15 2.38
N GLY A 93 -9.58 -6.11 1.39
CA GLY A 93 -10.43 -4.97 1.07
C GLY A 93 -9.75 -4.05 0.05
N SER A 94 -10.33 -3.96 -1.16
CA SER A 94 -9.77 -3.10 -2.21
C SER A 94 -9.77 -1.63 -1.79
N ASN A 95 -9.00 -0.80 -2.45
CA ASN A 95 -8.98 0.64 -2.17
C ASN A 95 -10.36 1.30 -2.35
N GLN A 96 -11.25 0.75 -3.16
CA GLN A 96 -12.64 1.18 -3.30
C GLN A 96 -13.43 0.86 -2.03
N ILE A 97 -13.34 -0.38 -1.54
CA ILE A 97 -13.98 -0.80 -0.28
C ILE A 97 -13.49 0.04 0.89
N GLN A 98 -12.18 0.31 0.98
CA GLN A 98 -11.65 1.19 2.03
C GLN A 98 -12.22 2.61 1.96
N ARG A 99 -12.41 3.17 0.75
CA ARG A 99 -13.04 4.48 0.58
C ARG A 99 -14.49 4.47 1.01
N ASN A 100 -15.25 3.40 0.73
CA ASN A 100 -16.62 3.25 1.21
C ASN A 100 -16.66 3.19 2.74
N ILE A 101 -15.80 2.40 3.38
CA ILE A 101 -15.72 2.33 4.85
C ILE A 101 -15.44 3.71 5.45
N ILE A 102 -14.50 4.46 4.87
CA ILE A 102 -14.18 5.82 5.32
C ILE A 102 -15.39 6.74 5.12
N GLY A 103 -16.01 6.72 3.94
CA GLY A 103 -17.19 7.54 3.64
C GLY A 103 -18.34 7.27 4.61
N GLU A 104 -18.73 6.01 4.75
CA GLU A 104 -19.92 5.60 5.51
C GLU A 104 -19.69 5.67 7.02
N ARG A 105 -18.58 5.11 7.50
CA ARG A 105 -18.36 4.88 8.95
C ARG A 105 -17.54 5.96 9.64
N VAL A 106 -16.72 6.71 8.89
CA VAL A 106 -15.92 7.82 9.45
C VAL A 106 -16.57 9.16 9.13
N LEU A 107 -17.03 9.37 7.90
CA LEU A 107 -17.59 10.65 7.45
C LEU A 107 -19.13 10.72 7.51
N GLY A 108 -19.82 9.61 7.78
CA GLY A 108 -21.29 9.58 7.88
C GLY A 108 -22.02 9.78 6.55
N LEU A 109 -21.35 9.50 5.42
CA LEU A 109 -21.96 9.59 4.09
C LEU A 109 -22.97 8.46 3.86
N PRO A 110 -23.94 8.64 2.96
CA PRO A 110 -24.85 7.56 2.57
C PRO A 110 -24.09 6.35 2.01
N PRO A 111 -24.60 5.12 2.24
CA PRO A 111 -23.97 3.91 1.75
C PRO A 111 -23.99 3.82 0.22
N GLU A 112 -23.01 3.10 -0.35
CA GLU A 112 -22.97 2.86 -1.78
C GLU A 112 -24.27 2.17 -2.27
N PRO A 113 -24.88 2.64 -3.38
CA PRO A 113 -26.08 2.00 -3.92
C PRO A 113 -25.83 0.53 -4.24
N LYS A 114 -26.67 -0.34 -3.68
CA LYS A 114 -26.66 -1.77 -4.00
C LYS A 114 -27.55 -1.99 -5.22
N VAL A 115 -26.94 -2.33 -6.35
CA VAL A 115 -27.62 -2.70 -7.59
C VAL A 115 -28.18 -4.11 -7.46
#